data_AF-A0A971TP12-F1
#
_entry.id   AF-A0A971TP12-F1
#
_cell.length_a   1.000
_cell.length_b   1.000
_cell.length_c   1.000
_cell.angle_alpha   90.00
_cell.angle_beta   90.00
_cell.angle_gamma   90.00
#
_symmetry.space_group_name_H-M   'P 1'
#
loop_
_entity.id
_entity.type
_entity.pdbx_description
1 polymer ?
#
loop_
_entity_poly.entity_id
_entity_poly.type
_entity_poly.pdbx_seq_one_letter_code
_entity_poly.pdbx_strand_id
1 'polypeptide(L)'
;MVLKLLGFKQAERAKPKAVAPAKAGRPTPKARPTPVYEPAEHIVLEEDPVQRHMQLERFGSVVRHRERWKDHPLIEAAFQAAVEEIDRTFAIVPEGFVSLAMTTTDFPGAAEEDVETEPFLLARCCVTNRQYQLFVDSGGYADLDLWPADVWPHLINFKDQTEQPGPRFWRDGVHDQRLADHPVVGICYYEAAAFAHWAGYRLPTGAEWQMAASWRIRSSAHVLRRYPWGDALDTSRCNIWASNVGGTTPVDAYPTGAAPNGALQLIGNVWEWADSDYFVTDDSGRMVVGDMLLKEIRGGAYDTYFPAQATSCFRTGLPSLARVHNVGFRCVVDLSNTSPAPAEGDRK
;
A
#
# COMPACT_ATOMS: atom_id res chain seq x y z
N MET A 1 -17.06 -76.95 35.43
CA MET A 1 -18.33 -76.92 34.67
C MET A 1 -19.10 -75.69 35.13
N VAL A 2 -19.46 -74.82 34.19
CA VAL A 2 -20.23 -73.54 34.26
C VAL A 2 -21.26 -73.53 35.40
N LEU A 3 -21.39 -72.52 36.29
CA LEU A 3 -21.86 -71.12 36.14
C LEU A 3 -21.09 -70.25 37.16
N LYS A 4 -20.29 -69.22 36.87
CA LYS A 4 -20.31 -68.10 35.91
C LYS A 4 -21.46 -67.11 36.07
N LEU A 5 -21.10 -66.01 36.74
CA LEU A 5 -21.33 -64.61 36.35
C LEU A 5 -22.77 -64.11 36.48
N LEU A 6 -23.08 -63.59 37.66
CA LEU A 6 -23.62 -62.24 37.89
C LEU A 6 -23.78 -62.05 39.40
N GLY A 7 -22.66 -61.79 40.09
CA GLY A 7 -22.63 -61.52 41.53
C GLY A 7 -22.30 -60.05 41.77
N PHE A 8 -23.33 -59.25 42.04
CA PHE A 8 -23.18 -57.92 42.62
C PHE A 8 -22.27 -58.00 43.87
N LYS A 9 -21.23 -57.16 43.93
CA LYS A 9 -20.50 -56.90 45.17
C LYS A 9 -20.34 -55.41 45.43
N GLN A 10 -20.50 -55.12 46.72
CA GLN A 10 -20.56 -53.85 47.43
C GLN A 10 -19.44 -52.85 47.10
N ALA A 11 -19.80 -51.58 47.26
CA ALA A 11 -18.90 -50.43 47.20
C ALA A 11 -17.88 -50.47 48.35
N GLU A 12 -16.58 -50.47 48.00
CA GLU A 12 -15.49 -50.14 48.90
C GLU A 12 -14.93 -48.75 48.59
N ARG A 13 -14.69 -47.99 49.66
CA ARG A 13 -14.21 -46.61 49.68
C ARG A 13 -12.83 -46.48 49.00
N ALA A 14 -12.75 -45.63 47.98
CA ALA A 14 -11.49 -45.24 47.36
C ALA A 14 -10.70 -44.28 48.27
N LYS A 15 -9.40 -44.55 48.41
CA LYS A 15 -8.41 -43.69 49.10
C LYS A 15 -8.25 -42.35 48.37
N PRO A 16 -7.92 -41.25 49.08
CA PRO A 16 -7.79 -39.94 48.46
C PRO A 16 -6.60 -39.89 47.51
N LYS A 17 -6.82 -39.39 46.28
CA LYS A 17 -5.77 -39.04 45.33
C LYS A 17 -5.02 -37.80 45.82
N ALA A 18 -3.70 -37.87 45.84
CA ALA A 18 -2.84 -36.72 46.12
C ALA A 18 -3.07 -35.62 45.08
N VAL A 19 -3.26 -34.38 45.57
CA VAL A 19 -3.41 -33.17 44.75
C VAL A 19 -2.03 -32.77 44.24
N ALA A 20 -1.87 -32.72 42.91
CA ALA A 20 -0.68 -32.16 42.27
C ALA A 20 -0.61 -30.64 42.53
N PRO A 21 0.59 -30.04 42.71
CA PRO A 21 0.69 -28.61 42.94
C PRO A 21 0.23 -27.84 41.69
N ALA A 22 -0.44 -26.72 41.92
CA ALA A 22 -0.91 -25.82 40.88
C ALA A 22 0.25 -25.43 39.94
N LYS A 23 0.06 -25.61 38.63
CA LYS A 23 0.99 -25.09 37.62
C LYS A 23 1.07 -23.58 37.79
N ALA A 24 2.27 -23.07 38.01
CA ALA A 24 2.55 -21.63 37.99
C ALA A 24 2.00 -21.04 36.69
N GLY A 25 1.17 -20.00 36.80
CA GLY A 25 0.61 -19.30 35.65
C GLY A 25 1.72 -18.86 34.72
N ARG A 26 1.54 -19.05 33.41
CA ARG A 26 2.41 -18.44 32.41
C ARG A 26 2.46 -16.94 32.72
N PRO A 27 3.64 -16.31 32.78
CA PRO A 27 3.72 -14.87 32.94
C PRO A 27 2.92 -14.24 31.80
N THR A 28 1.92 -13.44 32.16
CA THR A 28 1.27 -12.56 31.20
C THR A 28 2.37 -11.71 30.56
N PRO A 29 2.43 -11.62 29.21
CA PRO A 29 3.38 -10.74 28.57
C PRO A 29 3.15 -9.36 29.18
N LYS A 30 4.19 -8.75 29.76
CA LYS A 30 4.11 -7.36 30.20
C LYS A 30 3.65 -6.56 28.99
N ALA A 31 2.51 -5.88 29.11
CA ALA A 31 2.05 -4.97 28.07
C ALA A 31 3.23 -4.07 27.73
N ARG A 32 3.69 -4.11 26.47
CA ARG A 32 4.68 -3.14 26.00
C ARG A 32 4.05 -1.77 26.29
N PRO A 33 4.74 -0.85 26.97
CA PRO A 33 4.21 0.48 27.17
C PRO A 33 3.81 1.02 25.79
N THR A 34 2.54 1.42 25.64
CA THR A 34 2.06 2.05 24.42
C THR A 34 2.96 3.27 24.20
N PRO A 35 3.65 3.38 23.06
CA PRO A 35 4.44 4.55 22.75
C PRO A 35 3.56 5.79 22.92
N VAL A 36 4.11 6.84 23.55
CA VAL A 36 3.39 8.11 23.72
C VAL A 36 3.14 8.66 22.32
N TYR A 37 1.88 8.94 22.00
CA TYR A 37 1.51 9.53 20.72
C TYR A 37 1.91 11.00 20.72
N GLU A 38 2.79 11.40 19.80
CA GLU A 38 3.29 12.78 19.68
C GLU A 38 2.61 13.43 18.47
N PRO A 39 1.53 14.20 18.65
CA PRO A 39 0.77 14.74 17.53
C PRO A 39 1.63 15.71 16.71
N ALA A 40 1.56 15.57 15.39
CA ALA A 40 2.13 16.53 14.47
C ALA A 40 1.39 17.88 14.53
N GLU A 41 2.08 18.94 14.12
CA GLU A 41 1.48 20.27 14.00
C GLU A 41 0.66 20.37 12.71
N HIS A 42 -0.54 20.95 12.80
CA HIS A 42 -1.31 21.33 11.62
C HIS A 42 -0.64 22.48 10.88
N ILE A 43 -0.73 22.44 9.55
CA ILE A 43 -0.26 23.55 8.74
C ILE A 43 -1.30 24.67 8.66
N VAL A 44 -0.84 25.92 8.75
CA VAL A 44 -1.66 27.09 8.43
C VAL A 44 -1.57 27.32 6.93
N LEU A 45 -2.72 27.20 6.25
CA LEU A 45 -2.76 27.26 4.79
C LEU A 45 -2.64 28.69 4.26
N GLU A 46 -1.80 28.85 3.24
CA GLU A 46 -1.67 30.11 2.51
C GLU A 46 -3.02 30.53 1.87
N GLU A 47 -3.29 31.83 1.83
CA GLU A 47 -4.49 32.38 1.18
C GLU A 47 -4.33 32.42 -0.35
N ASP A 48 -3.11 32.70 -0.84
CA ASP A 48 -2.80 32.71 -2.26
C ASP A 48 -2.93 31.30 -2.85
N PRO A 49 -3.74 31.11 -3.91
CA PRO A 49 -4.04 29.77 -4.40
C PRO A 49 -2.82 29.05 -4.98
N VAL A 50 -1.90 29.77 -5.63
CA VAL A 50 -0.70 29.14 -6.21
C VAL A 50 0.27 28.78 -5.10
N GLN A 51 0.50 29.66 -4.13
CA GLN A 51 1.35 29.36 -2.97
C GLN A 51 0.77 28.21 -2.13
N ARG A 52 -0.55 28.18 -1.93
CA ARG A 52 -1.24 27.09 -1.23
C ARG A 52 -1.04 25.74 -1.92
N HIS A 53 -1.10 25.70 -3.25
CA HIS A 53 -0.81 24.47 -4.00
C HIS A 53 0.64 24.00 -3.82
N MET A 54 1.59 24.92 -3.79
CA MET A 54 3.00 24.60 -3.55
C MET A 54 3.24 24.13 -2.11
N GLN A 55 2.63 24.81 -1.13
CA GLN A 55 2.70 24.46 0.29
C GLN A 55 2.12 23.06 0.57
N LEU A 56 1.05 22.68 -0.14
CA LEU A 56 0.41 21.38 -0.06
C LEU A 56 1.09 20.29 -0.90
N GLU A 57 2.24 20.57 -1.52
CA GLU A 57 2.96 19.63 -2.40
C GLU A 57 2.12 19.09 -3.57
N ARG A 58 1.14 19.87 -4.06
CA ARG A 58 0.26 19.49 -5.19
C ARG A 58 0.92 19.78 -6.53
N PHE A 59 2.18 19.38 -6.70
CA PHE A 59 3.01 19.72 -7.86
C PHE A 59 2.41 19.20 -9.17
N GLY A 60 1.84 17.99 -9.16
CA GLY A 60 1.14 17.44 -10.32
C GLY A 60 -0.03 18.31 -10.76
N SER A 61 -0.77 18.87 -9.80
CA SER A 61 -1.88 19.79 -10.07
C SER A 61 -1.40 21.09 -10.74
N VAL A 62 -0.28 21.66 -10.25
CA VAL A 62 0.33 22.88 -10.82
C VAL A 62 0.81 22.64 -12.25
N VAL A 63 1.48 21.52 -12.51
CA VAL A 63 2.02 21.19 -13.84
C VAL A 63 0.91 20.90 -14.83
N ARG A 64 -0.10 20.09 -14.47
CA ARG A 64 -1.20 19.68 -15.36
C ARG A 64 -2.20 20.80 -15.65
N HIS A 65 -2.41 21.71 -14.70
CA HIS A 65 -3.43 22.76 -14.81
C HIS A 65 -2.83 24.16 -14.88
N ARG A 66 -1.61 24.31 -15.44
CA ARG A 66 -0.95 25.61 -15.58
C ARG A 66 -1.85 26.67 -16.21
N GLU A 67 -2.61 26.30 -17.24
CA GLU A 67 -3.54 27.21 -17.94
C GLU A 67 -4.63 27.81 -17.05
N ARG A 68 -5.03 27.10 -15.97
CA ARG A 68 -5.97 27.62 -14.97
C ARG A 68 -5.46 28.88 -14.29
N TRP A 69 -4.13 29.02 -14.19
CA TRP A 69 -3.44 30.05 -13.42
C TRP A 69 -2.59 30.97 -14.32
N LYS A 70 -2.82 30.96 -15.63
CA LYS A 70 -1.98 31.67 -16.62
C LYS A 70 -1.79 33.16 -16.32
N ASP A 71 -2.79 33.80 -15.69
CA ASP A 71 -2.77 35.22 -15.36
C ASP A 71 -2.23 35.49 -13.95
N HIS A 72 -1.85 34.46 -13.19
CA HIS A 72 -1.35 34.58 -11.82
C HIS A 72 0.14 34.98 -11.82
N PRO A 73 0.56 36.01 -11.06
CA PRO A 73 1.92 36.54 -11.13
C PRO A 73 3.01 35.53 -10.71
N LEU A 74 2.66 34.57 -9.87
CA LEU A 74 3.59 33.54 -9.36
C LEU A 74 3.62 32.24 -10.18
N ILE A 75 2.76 32.08 -11.19
CA ILE A 75 2.58 30.77 -11.85
C ILE A 75 3.85 30.26 -12.53
N GLU A 76 4.65 31.13 -13.13
CA GLU A 76 5.85 30.70 -13.84
C GLU A 76 6.87 30.11 -12.87
N ALA A 77 7.16 30.81 -11.77
CA ALA A 77 8.08 30.34 -10.75
C ALA A 77 7.58 29.07 -10.07
N ALA A 78 6.28 29.01 -9.76
CA ALA A 78 5.65 27.82 -9.17
C ALA A 78 5.70 26.60 -10.11
N PHE A 79 5.48 26.80 -11.41
CA PHE A 79 5.57 25.74 -12.41
C PHE A 79 6.98 25.17 -12.51
N GLN A 80 8.01 26.02 -12.61
CA GLN A 80 9.40 25.55 -12.66
C GLN A 80 9.79 24.78 -11.40
N ALA A 81 9.47 25.33 -10.22
CA ALA A 81 9.72 24.64 -8.95
C ALA A 81 8.98 23.30 -8.84
N ALA A 82 7.73 23.23 -9.32
CA ALA A 82 6.96 21.98 -9.32
C ALA A 82 7.56 20.92 -10.27
N VAL A 83 8.08 21.33 -11.43
CA VAL A 83 8.77 20.42 -12.37
C VAL A 83 10.07 19.89 -11.76
N GLU A 84 10.89 20.76 -11.17
CA GLU A 84 12.14 20.38 -10.50
C GLU A 84 11.88 19.39 -9.36
N GLU A 85 10.80 19.60 -8.60
CA GLU A 85 10.43 18.75 -7.49
C GLU A 85 9.90 17.38 -7.95
N ILE A 86 9.13 17.33 -9.04
CA ILE A 86 8.73 16.07 -9.68
C ILE A 86 9.95 15.31 -10.19
N ASP A 87 10.90 15.97 -10.87
CA ASP A 87 12.13 15.33 -11.38
C ASP A 87 12.98 14.74 -10.23
N ARG A 88 13.04 15.45 -9.11
CA ARG A 88 13.74 14.99 -7.91
C ARG A 88 13.06 13.78 -7.26
N THR A 89 11.73 13.80 -7.14
CA THR A 89 10.96 12.84 -6.32
C THR A 89 10.40 11.66 -7.11
N PHE A 90 10.37 11.73 -8.43
CA PHE A 90 9.94 10.64 -9.29
C PHE A 90 11.10 10.04 -10.10
N ALA A 91 10.92 8.80 -10.52
CA ALA A 91 11.82 8.01 -11.34
C ALA A 91 11.16 7.70 -12.69
N ILE A 92 11.88 7.91 -13.79
CA ILE A 92 11.39 7.53 -15.11
C ILE A 92 11.30 6.01 -15.25
N VAL A 93 10.18 5.54 -15.78
CA VAL A 93 9.97 4.18 -16.24
C VAL A 93 9.68 4.26 -17.74
N PRO A 94 10.59 3.75 -18.60
CA PRO A 94 10.39 3.77 -20.03
C PRO A 94 9.29 2.78 -20.43
N GLU A 95 8.77 2.98 -21.63
CA GLU A 95 7.83 2.06 -22.25
C GLU A 95 8.37 0.62 -22.29
N GLY A 96 7.47 -0.35 -22.24
CA GLY A 96 7.81 -1.75 -22.33
C GLY A 96 6.62 -2.65 -22.02
N PHE A 97 6.89 -3.92 -21.71
CA PHE A 97 5.85 -4.87 -21.33
C PHE A 97 6.27 -5.77 -20.18
N VAL A 98 5.28 -6.20 -19.40
CA VAL A 98 5.41 -7.20 -18.33
C VAL A 98 4.45 -8.35 -18.54
N SER A 99 4.90 -9.54 -18.17
CA SER A 99 4.07 -10.73 -18.07
C SER A 99 3.53 -10.81 -16.65
N LEU A 100 2.22 -10.63 -16.50
CA LEU A 100 1.52 -10.71 -15.23
C LEU A 100 0.96 -12.10 -15.03
N ALA A 101 1.29 -12.75 -13.92
CA ALA A 101 0.66 -14.01 -13.55
C ALA A 101 -0.85 -13.80 -13.36
N MET A 102 -1.65 -14.64 -14.02
CA MET A 102 -3.11 -14.68 -13.91
C MET A 102 -3.61 -15.60 -12.79
N THR A 103 -2.71 -16.39 -12.20
CA THR A 103 -3.02 -17.33 -11.13
C THR A 103 -2.46 -16.84 -9.79
N THR A 104 -3.11 -17.25 -8.70
CA THR A 104 -2.63 -17.01 -7.33
C THR A 104 -1.31 -17.73 -7.01
N THR A 105 -0.91 -18.66 -7.86
CA THR A 105 0.29 -19.47 -7.73
C THR A 105 1.22 -19.21 -8.91
N ASP A 106 2.41 -18.71 -8.59
CA ASP A 106 3.50 -18.47 -9.52
C ASP A 106 4.33 -19.76 -9.65
N PHE A 107 3.88 -20.66 -10.53
CA PHE A 107 4.62 -21.88 -10.90
C PHE A 107 5.00 -21.82 -12.38
N PRO A 108 6.13 -22.44 -12.81
CA PRO A 108 6.52 -22.45 -14.20
C PRO A 108 5.41 -22.98 -15.12
N GLY A 109 5.01 -22.16 -16.11
CA GLY A 109 3.93 -22.49 -17.05
C GLY A 109 2.52 -22.11 -16.57
N ALA A 110 2.40 -21.36 -15.47
CA ALA A 110 1.16 -20.69 -15.10
C ALA A 110 0.71 -19.72 -16.21
N ALA A 111 -0.61 -19.47 -16.28
CA ALA A 111 -1.14 -18.51 -17.25
C ALA A 111 -0.62 -17.11 -16.93
N GLU A 112 -0.07 -16.45 -17.94
CA GLU A 112 0.43 -15.08 -17.87
C GLU A 112 -0.26 -14.23 -18.93
N GLU A 113 -0.45 -12.96 -18.61
CA GLU A 113 -0.94 -11.94 -19.53
C GLU A 113 0.18 -10.93 -19.77
N ASP A 114 0.57 -10.76 -21.04
CA ASP A 114 1.51 -9.71 -21.43
C ASP A 114 0.77 -8.37 -21.52
N VAL A 115 1.22 -7.41 -20.71
CA VAL A 115 0.66 -6.06 -20.64
C VAL A 115 1.72 -5.06 -21.06
N GLU A 116 1.42 -4.26 -22.09
CA GLU A 116 2.24 -3.12 -22.50
C GLU A 116 1.97 -1.91 -21.58
N THR A 117 3.03 -1.17 -21.27
CA THR A 117 2.98 0.06 -20.49
C THR A 117 3.64 1.18 -21.29
N GLU A 118 2.93 2.30 -21.44
CA GLU A 118 3.49 3.58 -21.91
C GLU A 118 4.57 4.09 -20.94
N PRO A 119 5.40 5.08 -21.33
CA PRO A 119 6.36 5.66 -20.40
C PRO A 119 5.67 6.53 -19.35
N PHE A 120 6.11 6.41 -18.10
CA PHE A 120 5.55 7.16 -16.97
C PHE A 120 6.64 7.50 -15.94
N LEU A 121 6.30 8.36 -14.98
CA LEU A 121 7.12 8.65 -13.82
C LEU A 121 6.52 7.94 -12.60
N LEU A 122 7.33 7.22 -11.84
CA LEU A 122 6.95 6.58 -10.58
C LEU A 122 7.54 7.33 -9.39
N ALA A 123 6.75 7.63 -8.36
CA ALA A 123 7.27 8.21 -7.14
C ALA A 123 8.37 7.30 -6.54
N ARG A 124 9.53 7.89 -6.25
CA ARG A 124 10.68 7.14 -5.71
C ARG A 124 10.35 6.46 -4.39
N CYS A 125 9.51 7.08 -3.58
CA CYS A 125 9.10 6.61 -2.26
C CYS A 125 7.58 6.44 -2.19
N CYS A 126 7.12 5.64 -1.23
CA CYS A 126 5.71 5.67 -0.82
C CYS A 126 5.33 7.04 -0.26
N VAL A 127 4.04 7.36 -0.31
CA VAL A 127 3.51 8.57 0.34
C VAL A 127 3.71 8.46 1.84
N THR A 128 4.28 9.50 2.45
CA THR A 128 4.56 9.52 3.89
C THR A 128 3.37 10.01 4.72
N ASN A 129 3.40 9.78 6.04
CA ASN A 129 2.39 10.37 6.94
C ASN A 129 2.38 11.90 6.86
N ARG A 130 3.55 12.54 6.76
CA ARG A 130 3.68 13.99 6.60
C ARG A 130 2.98 14.49 5.34
N GLN A 131 3.18 13.83 4.21
CA GLN A 131 2.52 14.19 2.95
C GLN A 131 1.01 13.97 3.03
N TYR A 132 0.58 12.85 3.61
CA TYR A 132 -0.84 12.57 3.79
C TYR A 132 -1.52 13.58 4.74
N GLN A 133 -0.79 14.14 5.71
CA GLN A 133 -1.33 15.19 6.60
C GLN A 133 -1.77 16.41 5.81
N LEU A 134 -1.04 16.80 4.76
CA LEU A 134 -1.41 17.93 3.90
C LEU A 134 -2.77 17.70 3.22
N PHE A 135 -3.05 16.46 2.82
CA PHE A 135 -4.36 16.08 2.27
C PHE A 135 -5.47 16.22 3.33
N VAL A 136 -5.25 15.73 4.54
CA VAL A 136 -6.21 15.85 5.66
C VAL A 136 -6.46 17.31 6.01
N ASP A 137 -5.39 18.10 6.22
CA ASP A 137 -5.44 19.51 6.61
C ASP A 137 -6.10 20.37 5.52
N SER A 138 -5.97 19.99 4.24
CA SER A 138 -6.65 20.67 3.14
C SER A 138 -8.15 20.36 3.03
N GLY A 139 -8.68 19.44 3.85
CA GLY A 139 -10.08 19.02 3.85
C GLY A 139 -10.41 17.88 2.88
N GLY A 140 -9.42 17.08 2.47
CA GLY A 140 -9.59 16.05 1.43
C GLY A 140 -10.70 15.01 1.69
N TYR A 141 -10.98 14.67 2.95
CA TYR A 141 -12.09 13.79 3.31
C TYR A 141 -13.49 14.42 3.19
N ALA A 142 -13.58 15.75 3.13
CA ALA A 142 -14.83 16.49 2.96
C ALA A 142 -15.08 16.89 1.49
N ASP A 143 -14.06 16.83 0.63
CA ASP A 143 -14.15 17.17 -0.78
C ASP A 143 -14.70 16.00 -1.60
N LEU A 144 -16.02 15.98 -1.83
CA LEU A 144 -16.73 14.91 -2.54
C LEU A 144 -16.27 14.71 -4.00
N ASP A 145 -15.65 15.72 -4.62
CA ASP A 145 -15.18 15.62 -6.01
C ASP A 145 -13.96 14.69 -6.14
N LEU A 146 -13.32 14.33 -5.02
CA LEU A 146 -12.20 13.40 -4.98
C LEU A 146 -12.64 11.93 -4.89
N TRP A 147 -13.91 11.66 -4.62
CA TRP A 147 -14.40 10.33 -4.28
C TRP A 147 -15.41 9.83 -5.31
N PRO A 148 -15.27 8.58 -5.77
CA PRO A 148 -16.33 7.91 -6.53
C PRO A 148 -17.66 7.92 -5.75
N ALA A 149 -18.76 8.17 -6.46
CA ALA A 149 -20.09 8.37 -5.86
C ALA A 149 -20.61 7.14 -5.09
N ASP A 150 -20.22 5.94 -5.51
CA ASP A 150 -20.50 4.66 -4.85
C ASP A 150 -19.82 4.53 -3.48
N VAL A 151 -18.74 5.28 -3.25
CA VAL A 151 -17.98 5.27 -1.98
C VAL A 151 -18.53 6.29 -0.97
N TRP A 152 -19.33 7.27 -1.39
CA TRP A 152 -19.83 8.34 -0.51
C TRP A 152 -20.48 7.84 0.79
N PRO A 153 -21.32 6.77 0.79
CA PRO A 153 -21.90 6.24 2.03
C PRO A 153 -20.86 5.69 3.01
N HIS A 154 -19.66 5.34 2.54
CA HIS A 154 -18.59 4.78 3.33
C HIS A 154 -17.67 5.83 3.96
N LEU A 155 -17.66 7.08 3.45
CA LEU A 155 -16.78 8.16 3.94
C LEU A 155 -16.95 8.42 5.44
N ILE A 156 -18.17 8.27 5.97
CA ILE A 156 -18.46 8.42 7.41
C ILE A 156 -17.70 7.43 8.30
N ASN A 157 -17.20 6.32 7.71
CA ASN A 157 -16.45 5.28 8.40
C ASN A 157 -14.93 5.43 8.23
N PHE A 158 -14.47 6.40 7.43
CA PHE A 158 -13.05 6.67 7.23
C PHE A 158 -12.51 7.56 8.33
N LYS A 159 -12.49 6.97 9.54
CA LYS A 159 -12.11 7.64 10.77
C LYS A 159 -10.85 7.07 11.38
N ASP A 160 -10.18 7.90 12.14
CA ASP A 160 -9.03 7.56 12.97
C ASP A 160 -9.46 6.96 14.33
N GLN A 161 -8.53 6.76 15.26
CA GLN A 161 -8.83 6.14 16.57
C GLN A 161 -9.68 7.02 17.50
N THR A 162 -9.85 8.29 17.15
CA THR A 162 -10.57 9.31 17.93
C THR A 162 -11.84 9.79 17.23
N GLU A 163 -12.29 9.04 16.22
CA GLU A 163 -13.49 9.32 15.42
C GLU A 163 -13.38 10.55 14.50
N GLN A 164 -12.17 11.07 14.26
CA GLN A 164 -11.93 12.15 13.29
C GLN A 164 -11.68 11.59 11.89
N PRO A 165 -12.03 12.30 10.81
CA PRO A 165 -11.68 11.88 9.45
C PRO A 165 -10.16 11.75 9.28
N GLY A 166 -9.69 10.62 8.76
CA GLY A 166 -8.25 10.37 8.60
C GLY A 166 -7.86 8.89 8.67
N PRO A 167 -6.57 8.57 8.44
CA PRO A 167 -6.05 7.20 8.50
C PRO A 167 -6.37 6.49 9.82
N ARG A 168 -6.68 5.19 9.75
CA ARG A 168 -7.24 4.41 10.87
C ARG A 168 -6.40 4.44 12.16
N PHE A 169 -5.09 4.57 12.04
CA PHE A 169 -4.16 4.49 13.17
C PHE A 169 -3.69 5.85 13.69
N TRP A 170 -4.22 6.93 13.13
CA TRP A 170 -3.98 8.30 13.57
C TRP A 170 -4.86 8.65 14.78
N ARG A 171 -4.63 9.83 15.34
CA ARG A 171 -5.41 10.37 16.46
C ARG A 171 -5.61 11.86 16.28
N ASP A 172 -6.79 12.32 16.64
CA ASP A 172 -7.24 13.70 16.60
C ASP A 172 -7.01 14.36 15.22
N GLY A 173 -7.12 13.59 14.13
CA GLY A 173 -6.93 14.06 12.75
C GLY A 173 -5.48 14.35 12.37
N VAL A 174 -4.51 14.02 13.23
CA VAL A 174 -3.08 14.22 12.99
C VAL A 174 -2.32 12.91 12.99
N HIS A 175 -1.08 12.88 12.50
CA HIS A 175 -0.18 11.74 12.60
C HIS A 175 0.76 11.85 13.81
N ASP A 176 1.40 10.73 14.15
CA ASP A 176 2.49 10.71 15.13
C ASP A 176 3.75 11.30 14.47
N GLN A 177 4.25 12.42 14.96
CA GLN A 177 5.41 13.16 14.45
C GLN A 177 6.64 12.26 14.27
N ARG A 178 6.79 11.22 15.10
CA ARG A 178 7.92 10.27 15.02
C ARG A 178 7.84 9.36 13.79
N LEU A 179 6.66 9.27 13.17
CA LEU A 179 6.38 8.48 11.97
C LEU A 179 6.16 9.38 10.75
N ALA A 180 6.50 10.67 10.82
CA ALA A 180 6.27 11.64 9.75
C ALA A 180 6.83 11.17 8.40
N ASP A 181 8.03 10.58 8.38
CA ASP A 181 8.70 10.14 7.16
C ASP A 181 8.52 8.63 6.88
N HIS A 182 7.67 7.95 7.66
CA HIS A 182 7.23 6.57 7.41
C HIS A 182 6.07 6.55 6.40
N PRO A 183 5.86 5.45 5.66
CA PRO A 183 4.71 5.33 4.76
C PRO A 183 3.39 5.47 5.54
N VAL A 184 2.43 6.18 4.96
CA VAL A 184 1.06 6.21 5.48
C VAL A 184 0.42 4.84 5.32
N VAL A 185 -0.28 4.38 6.37
CA VAL A 185 -0.98 3.09 6.43
C VAL A 185 -2.33 3.24 7.12
N GLY A 186 -3.16 2.21 7.11
CA GLY A 186 -4.51 2.28 7.68
C GLY A 186 -5.48 3.06 6.81
N ILE A 187 -5.20 3.10 5.51
CA ILE A 187 -6.06 3.66 4.47
C ILE A 187 -6.53 2.56 3.53
N CYS A 188 -7.69 2.75 2.91
CA CYS A 188 -8.21 1.89 1.87
C CYS A 188 -7.76 2.33 0.47
N TYR A 189 -8.12 1.55 -0.55
CA TYR A 189 -7.81 1.86 -1.94
C TYR A 189 -8.33 3.24 -2.35
N TYR A 190 -9.58 3.57 -1.99
CA TYR A 190 -10.18 4.85 -2.37
C TYR A 190 -9.56 6.05 -1.66
N GLU A 191 -9.12 5.89 -0.41
CA GLU A 191 -8.35 6.91 0.33
C GLU A 191 -7.00 7.19 -0.35
N ALA A 192 -6.34 6.15 -0.89
CA ALA A 192 -5.10 6.28 -1.67
C ALA A 192 -5.35 6.94 -3.03
N ALA A 193 -6.40 6.53 -3.74
CA ALA A 193 -6.78 7.09 -5.04
C ALA A 193 -7.21 8.57 -4.93
N ALA A 194 -7.98 8.93 -3.90
CA ALA A 194 -8.40 10.30 -3.62
C ALA A 194 -7.20 11.21 -3.35
N PHE A 195 -6.22 10.75 -2.56
CA PHE A 195 -4.96 11.47 -2.35
C PHE A 195 -4.20 11.67 -3.67
N ALA A 196 -4.03 10.60 -4.45
CA ALA A 196 -3.29 10.68 -5.71
C ALA A 196 -3.94 11.70 -6.66
N HIS A 197 -5.27 11.64 -6.82
CA HIS A 197 -6.03 12.59 -7.62
C HIS A 197 -5.90 14.03 -7.08
N TRP A 198 -6.03 14.22 -5.77
CA TRP A 198 -5.85 15.52 -5.11
C TRP A 198 -4.47 16.13 -5.40
N ALA A 199 -3.39 15.35 -5.31
CA ALA A 199 -2.04 15.82 -5.61
C ALA A 199 -1.80 16.10 -7.11
N GLY A 200 -2.72 15.67 -7.99
CA GLY A 200 -2.60 15.77 -9.43
C GLY A 200 -1.85 14.60 -10.07
N TYR A 201 -1.91 13.44 -9.43
CA TYR A 201 -1.29 12.18 -9.81
C TYR A 201 -2.36 11.09 -9.97
N ARG A 202 -1.93 9.83 -10.13
CA ARG A 202 -2.78 8.64 -10.00
C ARG A 202 -2.02 7.51 -9.30
N LEU A 203 -2.71 6.43 -8.97
CA LEU A 203 -2.06 5.18 -8.54
C LEU A 203 -1.45 4.45 -9.74
N PRO A 204 -0.33 3.71 -9.55
CA PRO A 204 0.18 2.81 -10.58
C PRO A 204 -0.79 1.66 -10.83
N THR A 205 -0.85 1.16 -12.06
CA THR A 205 -1.42 -0.17 -12.31
C THR A 205 -0.45 -1.24 -11.80
N GLY A 206 -0.94 -2.48 -11.63
CA GLY A 206 -0.08 -3.60 -11.26
C GLY A 206 1.05 -3.83 -12.28
N ALA A 207 0.77 -3.62 -13.57
CA ALA A 207 1.75 -3.74 -14.65
C ALA A 207 2.86 -2.69 -14.53
N GLU A 208 2.50 -1.43 -14.33
CA GLU A 208 3.44 -0.32 -14.13
C GLU A 208 4.31 -0.53 -12.90
N TRP A 209 3.70 -0.97 -11.80
CA TRP A 209 4.42 -1.27 -10.57
C TRP A 209 5.50 -2.35 -10.80
N GLN A 210 5.13 -3.44 -11.49
CA GLN A 210 6.08 -4.52 -11.80
C GLN A 210 7.16 -4.09 -12.79
N MET A 211 6.82 -3.27 -13.79
CA MET A 211 7.78 -2.70 -14.73
C MET A 211 8.88 -1.94 -13.99
N ALA A 212 8.48 -1.09 -13.04
CA ALA A 212 9.42 -0.35 -12.21
C ALA A 212 10.25 -1.25 -11.28
N ALA A 213 9.64 -2.28 -10.69
CA ALA A 213 10.29 -3.15 -9.71
C ALA A 213 11.22 -4.20 -10.33
N SER A 214 10.89 -4.72 -11.51
CA SER A 214 11.64 -5.82 -12.14
C SER A 214 12.66 -5.32 -13.17
N TRP A 215 12.45 -4.12 -13.72
CA TRP A 215 13.24 -3.44 -14.75
C TRP A 215 13.94 -4.39 -15.74
N ARG A 216 13.30 -4.64 -16.89
CA ARG A 216 13.83 -5.55 -17.90
C ARG A 216 15.25 -5.16 -18.33
N ILE A 217 16.19 -6.09 -18.13
CA ILE A 217 17.49 -6.03 -18.79
C ILE A 217 17.25 -6.57 -20.22
N ARG A 218 17.55 -5.76 -21.25
CA ARG A 218 17.63 -6.27 -22.63
C ARG A 218 18.76 -7.31 -22.70
N SER A 219 18.41 -8.57 -22.45
CA SER A 219 19.25 -9.73 -22.67
C SER A 219 18.50 -10.71 -23.57
N SER A 220 19.23 -11.63 -24.21
CA SER A 220 18.67 -12.66 -25.08
C SER A 220 17.69 -13.63 -24.38
N ALA A 221 17.56 -13.56 -23.05
CA ALA A 221 16.77 -14.48 -22.25
C ALA A 221 15.51 -13.84 -21.62
N HIS A 222 15.18 -12.57 -21.90
CA HIS A 222 13.97 -11.90 -21.38
C HIS A 222 13.71 -12.09 -19.87
N VAL A 223 14.75 -12.14 -19.04
CA VAL A 223 14.63 -12.43 -17.60
C VAL A 223 14.17 -11.18 -16.83
N LEU A 224 13.06 -11.29 -16.10
CA LEU A 224 12.64 -10.30 -15.09
C LEU A 224 13.43 -10.53 -13.81
N ARG A 225 13.93 -9.45 -13.18
CA ARG A 225 14.60 -9.58 -11.89
C ARG A 225 13.59 -9.95 -10.82
N ARG A 226 13.93 -10.92 -9.98
CA ARG A 226 13.07 -11.32 -8.87
C ARG A 226 12.89 -10.21 -7.82
N TYR A 227 13.93 -9.42 -7.61
CA TYR A 227 13.97 -8.23 -6.75
C TYR A 227 14.56 -7.05 -7.54
N PRO A 228 14.28 -5.79 -7.15
CA PRO A 228 14.84 -4.62 -7.82
C PRO A 228 16.37 -4.65 -8.01
N TRP A 229 17.08 -5.22 -7.03
CA TRP A 229 18.53 -5.33 -7.02
C TRP A 229 19.11 -6.63 -7.61
N GLY A 230 18.29 -7.60 -8.03
CA GLY A 230 18.74 -8.87 -8.60
C GLY A 230 17.89 -10.07 -8.16
N ASP A 231 18.45 -11.27 -8.21
CA ASP A 231 17.66 -12.51 -8.02
C ASP A 231 17.76 -13.13 -6.63
N ALA A 232 18.80 -12.78 -5.88
CA ALA A 232 18.98 -13.23 -4.50
C ALA A 232 18.33 -12.28 -3.50
N LEU A 233 17.58 -12.85 -2.56
CA LEU A 233 17.06 -12.09 -1.42
C LEU A 233 18.22 -11.52 -0.62
N ASP A 234 18.14 -10.23 -0.29
CA ASP A 234 19.08 -9.55 0.57
C ASP A 234 18.28 -8.70 1.58
N THR A 235 18.20 -9.16 2.84
CA THR A 235 17.41 -8.51 3.88
C THR A 235 18.04 -7.20 4.37
N SER A 236 19.28 -6.87 3.98
CA SER A 236 19.82 -5.53 4.23
C SER A 236 19.36 -4.50 3.20
N ARG A 237 18.54 -4.90 2.21
CA ARG A 237 18.02 -4.04 1.14
C ARG A 237 16.50 -3.83 1.21
N CYS A 238 15.82 -4.50 2.14
CA CYS A 238 14.39 -4.35 2.33
C CYS A 238 13.98 -4.59 3.77
N ASN A 239 12.77 -4.13 4.11
CA ASN A 239 12.14 -4.39 5.38
C ASN A 239 11.05 -5.46 5.21
N ILE A 240 11.37 -6.72 5.48
CA ILE A 240 10.40 -7.83 5.54
C ILE A 240 10.49 -8.51 6.90
N TRP A 241 9.69 -9.54 7.16
CA TRP A 241 9.69 -10.21 8.47
C TRP A 241 11.10 -10.69 8.88
N ALA A 242 11.85 -11.24 7.92
CA ALA A 242 13.22 -11.71 8.12
C ALA A 242 14.23 -10.60 8.43
N SER A 243 13.92 -9.33 8.14
CA SER A 243 14.75 -8.16 8.51
C SER A 243 14.62 -7.84 10.00
N ASN A 244 13.61 -8.39 10.70
CA ASN A 244 13.43 -8.31 12.15
C ASN A 244 13.33 -6.88 12.73
N VAL A 245 12.77 -5.94 11.96
CA VAL A 245 12.49 -4.56 12.41
C VAL A 245 11.20 -4.49 13.23
N GLY A 246 10.15 -5.19 12.78
CA GLY A 246 8.88 -5.30 13.50
C GLY A 246 7.90 -4.13 13.34
N GLY A 247 8.13 -3.26 12.36
CA GLY A 247 7.29 -2.12 12.00
C GLY A 247 7.77 -1.48 10.71
N THR A 248 7.09 -0.41 10.28
CA THR A 248 7.56 0.39 9.14
C THR A 248 8.86 1.11 9.47
N THR A 249 9.63 1.45 8.45
CA THR A 249 10.80 2.34 8.51
C THR A 249 10.52 3.59 7.68
N PRO A 250 11.33 4.66 7.83
CA PRO A 250 11.32 5.78 6.89
C PRO A 250 11.42 5.28 5.45
N VAL A 251 10.79 6.00 4.52
CA VAL A 251 10.62 5.57 3.11
C VAL A 251 11.92 5.55 2.29
N ASP A 252 13.00 6.10 2.84
CA ASP A 252 14.34 6.15 2.25
C ASP A 252 15.38 5.29 3.00
N ALA A 253 14.96 4.47 3.96
CA ALA A 253 15.85 3.74 4.87
C ALA A 253 16.73 2.69 4.17
N TYR A 254 16.36 2.25 2.97
CA TYR A 254 17.07 1.20 2.22
C TYR A 254 17.53 1.70 0.83
N PRO A 255 18.49 2.64 0.75
CA PRO A 255 18.95 3.20 -0.54
C PRO A 255 19.62 2.15 -1.43
N THR A 256 20.26 1.13 -0.84
CA THR A 256 20.87 0.01 -1.59
C THR A 256 19.85 -1.01 -2.13
N GLY A 257 18.58 -0.88 -1.72
CA GLY A 257 17.44 -1.63 -2.24
C GLY A 257 16.75 -0.97 -3.42
N ALA A 258 17.28 0.14 -3.93
CA ALA A 258 16.71 0.84 -5.08
C ALA A 258 16.59 -0.06 -6.31
N ALA A 259 15.51 0.10 -7.06
CA ALA A 259 15.42 -0.33 -8.44
C ALA A 259 16.41 0.47 -9.32
N PRO A 260 16.75 -0.02 -10.54
CA PRO A 260 17.67 0.67 -11.45
C PRO A 260 17.27 2.11 -11.81
N ASN A 261 15.97 2.41 -11.79
CA ASN A 261 15.43 3.76 -12.00
C ASN A 261 15.53 4.66 -10.75
N GLY A 262 15.93 4.10 -9.61
CA GLY A 262 16.07 4.76 -8.33
C GLY A 262 14.78 4.82 -7.50
N ALA A 263 13.77 4.01 -7.83
CA ALA A 263 12.63 3.80 -6.93
C ALA A 263 13.05 2.96 -5.72
N LEU A 264 12.74 3.44 -4.52
CA LEU A 264 13.12 2.86 -3.24
C LEU A 264 12.00 1.99 -2.67
N GLN A 265 12.41 0.96 -1.94
CA GLN A 265 11.55 0.14 -1.09
C GLN A 265 10.31 -0.43 -1.81
N LEU A 266 10.45 -0.80 -3.09
CA LEU A 266 9.42 -1.56 -3.81
C LEU A 266 9.25 -2.98 -3.23
N ILE A 267 10.21 -3.47 -2.45
CA ILE A 267 10.08 -4.75 -1.75
C ILE A 267 10.07 -4.49 -0.24
N GLY A 268 9.02 -4.93 0.44
CA GLY A 268 8.85 -4.77 1.87
C GLY A 268 8.44 -3.36 2.31
N ASN A 269 8.60 -3.09 3.61
CA ASN A 269 8.06 -1.96 4.36
C ASN A 269 6.53 -1.99 4.42
N VAL A 270 5.85 -1.71 3.31
CA VAL A 270 4.40 -1.80 3.20
C VAL A 270 4.03 -2.42 1.86
N TRP A 271 2.95 -3.18 1.85
CA TRP A 271 2.23 -3.46 0.62
C TRP A 271 1.77 -2.16 -0.01
N GLU A 272 1.67 -2.11 -1.33
CA GLU A 272 1.26 -0.91 -2.03
C GLU A 272 0.00 -1.15 -2.86
N TRP A 273 -1.04 -0.33 -2.65
CA TRP A 273 -2.23 -0.31 -3.49
C TRP A 273 -1.88 0.01 -4.95
N ALA A 274 -2.41 -0.79 -5.86
CA ALA A 274 -2.37 -0.55 -7.30
C ALA A 274 -3.80 -0.34 -7.84
N ASP A 275 -3.95 0.49 -8.87
CA ASP A 275 -5.20 0.63 -9.61
C ASP A 275 -5.36 -0.49 -10.63
N SER A 276 -5.51 -1.70 -10.09
CA SER A 276 -5.80 -2.90 -10.85
C SER A 276 -6.69 -3.80 -10.00
N ASP A 277 -7.66 -4.42 -10.63
CA ASP A 277 -8.54 -5.37 -9.95
C ASP A 277 -7.81 -6.69 -9.77
N TYR A 278 -8.02 -7.33 -8.63
CA TYR A 278 -7.44 -8.63 -8.32
C TYR A 278 -8.51 -9.71 -8.36
N PHE A 279 -8.48 -10.56 -9.37
CA PHE A 279 -9.44 -11.64 -9.52
C PHE A 279 -8.89 -12.93 -8.93
N VAL A 280 -9.72 -13.64 -8.18
CA VAL A 280 -9.44 -14.99 -7.67
C VAL A 280 -10.28 -15.98 -8.46
N THR A 281 -9.70 -17.10 -8.85
CA THR A 281 -10.41 -18.20 -9.50
C THR A 281 -10.46 -19.44 -8.61
N ASP A 282 -11.54 -20.22 -8.72
CA ASP A 282 -11.63 -21.55 -8.12
C ASP A 282 -10.87 -22.60 -8.94
N ASP A 283 -10.80 -23.84 -8.45
CA ASP A 283 -10.12 -24.96 -9.14
C ASP A 283 -10.69 -25.28 -10.54
N SER A 284 -11.89 -24.77 -10.86
CA SER A 284 -12.52 -24.90 -12.17
C SER A 284 -12.30 -23.69 -13.09
N GLY A 285 -11.49 -22.72 -12.66
CA GLY A 285 -11.19 -21.50 -13.39
C GLY A 285 -12.31 -20.45 -13.35
N ARG A 286 -13.33 -20.63 -12.50
CA ARG A 286 -14.42 -19.65 -12.37
C ARG A 286 -14.02 -18.56 -11.39
N MET A 287 -14.33 -17.32 -11.74
CA MET A 287 -14.08 -16.17 -10.88
C MET A 287 -14.88 -16.27 -9.58
N VAL A 288 -14.18 -16.18 -8.46
CA VAL A 288 -14.76 -16.06 -7.13
C VAL A 288 -15.14 -14.59 -6.93
N VAL A 289 -16.45 -14.33 -6.88
CA VAL A 289 -17.00 -12.99 -6.64
C VAL A 289 -17.33 -12.86 -5.17
N GLY A 290 -16.65 -11.95 -4.48
CA GLY A 290 -16.99 -11.56 -3.10
C GLY A 290 -17.94 -10.37 -3.05
N ASP A 291 -18.37 -9.99 -1.86
CA ASP A 291 -19.24 -8.83 -1.63
C ASP A 291 -18.56 -7.48 -1.94
N MET A 292 -17.22 -7.47 -1.99
CA MET A 292 -16.40 -6.30 -2.25
C MET A 292 -15.38 -6.62 -3.34
N LEU A 293 -15.17 -5.65 -4.23
CA LEU A 293 -14.10 -5.70 -5.22
C LEU A 293 -12.74 -5.84 -4.51
N LEU A 294 -11.92 -6.77 -4.97
CA LEU A 294 -10.54 -6.86 -4.51
C LEU A 294 -9.68 -5.96 -5.38
N LYS A 295 -8.91 -5.08 -4.73
CA LYS A 295 -7.89 -4.27 -5.38
C LYS A 295 -6.53 -4.88 -5.13
N GLU A 296 -5.69 -4.79 -6.14
CA GLU A 296 -4.38 -5.39 -6.15
C GLU A 296 -3.41 -4.66 -5.21
N ILE A 297 -2.57 -5.45 -4.54
CA ILE A 297 -1.45 -4.96 -3.74
C ILE A 297 -0.15 -5.66 -4.14
N ARG A 298 0.96 -4.93 -4.06
CA ARG A 298 2.29 -5.36 -4.52
C ARG A 298 3.39 -5.16 -3.47
N GLY A 299 4.52 -5.86 -3.64
CA GLY A 299 5.80 -5.59 -2.97
C GLY A 299 6.07 -6.30 -1.64
N GLY A 300 5.03 -6.70 -0.90
CA GLY A 300 5.20 -7.24 0.45
C GLY A 300 5.40 -6.14 1.50
N ALA A 301 5.30 -6.50 2.77
CA ALA A 301 5.45 -5.57 3.89
C ALA A 301 6.45 -6.08 4.95
N TYR A 302 6.69 -5.27 5.97
CA TYR A 302 7.60 -5.60 7.09
C TYR A 302 7.21 -6.87 7.85
N ASP A 303 5.97 -7.34 7.74
CA ASP A 303 5.45 -8.56 8.35
C ASP A 303 5.24 -9.71 7.35
N THR A 304 5.65 -9.54 6.09
CA THR A 304 5.62 -10.63 5.09
C THR A 304 6.64 -11.71 5.48
N TYR A 305 6.10 -12.85 5.92
CA TYR A 305 6.88 -13.98 6.43
C TYR A 305 7.60 -14.76 5.33
N PHE A 306 6.92 -15.05 4.22
CA PHE A 306 7.48 -15.83 3.12
C PHE A 306 8.11 -14.90 2.09
N PRO A 307 9.44 -14.97 1.83
CA PRO A 307 10.07 -14.10 0.84
C PRO A 307 9.55 -14.28 -0.58
N ALA A 308 8.94 -15.43 -0.89
CA ALA A 308 8.27 -15.66 -2.17
C ALA A 308 7.05 -14.75 -2.39
N GLN A 309 6.50 -14.16 -1.32
CA GLN A 309 5.39 -13.21 -1.36
C GLN A 309 5.87 -11.74 -1.36
N ALA A 310 7.18 -11.50 -1.36
CA ALA A 310 7.78 -10.17 -1.42
C ALA A 310 8.77 -10.12 -2.58
N THR A 311 8.27 -10.22 -3.82
CA THR A 311 9.06 -10.19 -5.05
C THR A 311 8.48 -9.15 -6.02
N SER A 312 9.24 -8.81 -7.07
CA SER A 312 8.79 -7.84 -8.08
C SER A 312 7.56 -8.32 -8.87
N CYS A 313 7.31 -9.63 -8.92
CA CYS A 313 6.20 -10.22 -9.68
C CYS A 313 5.04 -10.70 -8.81
N PHE A 314 5.26 -10.89 -7.50
CA PHE A 314 4.19 -11.37 -6.63
C PHE A 314 3.08 -10.32 -6.51
N ARG A 315 1.84 -10.79 -6.70
CA ARG A 315 0.62 -9.99 -6.57
C ARG A 315 -0.41 -10.72 -5.73
N THR A 316 -1.12 -9.95 -4.93
CA THR A 316 -2.31 -10.42 -4.22
C THR A 316 -3.33 -9.28 -4.16
N GLY A 317 -4.46 -9.49 -3.50
CA GLY A 317 -5.49 -8.47 -3.40
C GLY A 317 -6.14 -8.42 -2.04
N LEU A 318 -6.67 -7.26 -1.71
CA LEU A 318 -7.48 -7.01 -0.52
C LEU A 318 -8.80 -6.34 -0.92
N PRO A 319 -9.87 -6.48 -0.13
CA PRO A 319 -11.10 -5.72 -0.35
C PRO A 319 -10.79 -4.23 -0.49
N SER A 320 -11.44 -3.55 -1.44
CA SER A 320 -11.16 -2.14 -1.76
C SER A 320 -11.36 -1.18 -0.58
N LEU A 321 -12.21 -1.54 0.39
CA LEU A 321 -12.42 -0.80 1.65
C LEU A 321 -11.53 -1.25 2.83
N ALA A 322 -10.59 -2.19 2.62
CA ALA A 322 -9.73 -2.68 3.69
C ALA A 322 -8.75 -1.60 4.16
N ARG A 323 -8.69 -1.37 5.48
CA ARG A 323 -7.79 -0.39 6.12
C ARG A 323 -6.87 -1.12 7.10
N VAL A 324 -5.71 -1.56 6.62
CA VAL A 324 -4.78 -2.43 7.36
C VAL A 324 -3.46 -1.72 7.68
N HIS A 325 -2.72 -2.22 8.68
CA HIS A 325 -1.55 -1.54 9.26
C HIS A 325 -0.26 -1.63 8.43
N ASN A 326 -0.27 -2.41 7.35
CA ASN A 326 0.90 -2.72 6.54
C ASN A 326 0.66 -2.50 5.04
N VAL A 327 -0.38 -1.74 4.66
CA VAL A 327 -0.65 -1.35 3.26
C VAL A 327 -0.66 0.18 3.17
N GLY A 328 0.20 0.70 2.30
CA GLY A 328 0.26 2.09 1.88
C GLY A 328 0.14 2.17 0.35
N PHE A 329 0.79 3.16 -0.25
CA PHE A 329 0.76 3.38 -1.69
C PHE A 329 1.86 4.34 -2.14
N ARG A 330 2.06 4.40 -3.46
CA ARG A 330 2.84 5.43 -4.13
C ARG A 330 2.09 5.93 -5.36
N CYS A 331 2.54 7.05 -5.91
CA CYS A 331 1.89 7.72 -7.04
C CYS A 331 2.69 7.55 -8.33
N VAL A 332 2.01 7.74 -9.46
CA VAL A 332 2.62 7.90 -10.79
C VAL A 332 2.11 9.14 -11.52
N VAL A 333 2.90 9.58 -12.49
CA VAL A 333 2.56 10.65 -13.44
C VAL A 333 2.73 10.15 -14.86
N ASP A 334 1.71 10.30 -15.69
CA ASP A 334 1.79 10.02 -17.12
C ASP A 334 2.69 11.04 -17.83
N LEU A 335 3.58 10.58 -18.72
CA LEU A 335 4.40 11.46 -19.55
C LEU A 335 3.70 11.89 -20.84
N SER A 336 2.70 11.13 -21.29
CA SER A 336 1.85 11.45 -22.43
C SER A 336 0.62 12.24 -21.96
N ASN A 337 0.32 13.38 -22.60
CA ASN A 337 -0.90 14.17 -22.36
C ASN A 337 -2.22 13.48 -22.80
N THR A 338 -2.18 12.20 -23.16
CA THR A 338 -3.36 11.40 -23.47
C THR A 338 -3.91 10.80 -22.19
N SER A 339 -4.82 11.52 -21.52
CA SER A 339 -5.80 10.83 -20.66
C SER A 339 -6.47 9.74 -21.50
N PRO A 340 -6.57 8.49 -21.02
CA PRO A 340 -7.54 7.58 -21.60
C PRO A 340 -8.92 8.22 -21.39
N ALA A 341 -9.60 8.55 -22.47
CA ALA A 341 -11.01 8.91 -22.39
C ALA A 341 -11.75 7.76 -21.68
N PRO A 342 -12.73 8.03 -20.81
CA PRO A 342 -13.56 6.97 -20.27
C PRO A 342 -14.19 6.22 -21.43
N ALA A 343 -14.12 4.88 -21.39
CA ALA A 343 -14.75 4.02 -22.38
C ALA A 343 -16.25 4.35 -22.45
N GLU A 344 -16.67 5.01 -23.54
CA GLU A 344 -18.08 5.09 -23.91
C GLU A 344 -18.55 3.69 -24.35
N GLY A 345 -19.47 3.10 -23.59
CA GLY A 345 -20.17 1.84 -23.91
C GLY A 345 -19.75 0.72 -22.95
N ASP A 346 -20.58 0.24 -22.04
CA ASP A 346 -21.90 -0.33 -22.33
C ASP A 346 -23.01 0.20 -21.42
N ARG A 347 -23.92 0.99 -22.01
CA ARG A 347 -25.34 0.96 -21.62
C ARG A 347 -26.08 0.17 -22.69
N LYS A 348 -26.50 -1.04 -22.35
CA LYS A 348 -27.73 -1.65 -22.87
C LYS A 348 -28.54 -2.21 -21.73
#